data_AF-A0A961Z6I5-F1
#
_entry.id   AF-A0A961Z6I5-F1
#
_cell.length_a   1.000
_cell.length_b   1.000
_cell.length_c   1.000
_cell.angle_alpha   90.00
_cell.angle_beta   90.00
_cell.angle_gamma   90.00
#
_symmetry.space_group_name_H-M   'P 1'
#
loop_
_entity.id
_entity.type
_entity.pdbx_description
1 polymer ?
#
loop_
_entity_poly.entity_id
_entity_poly.type
_entity_poly.pdbx_seq_one_letter_code
_entity_poly.pdbx_strand_id
1 'polypeptide(L)'
;HLQPRPGVNWPHSAALFAHDGELAAVGITTVFDALRVGTIIRDQAAEPRYARALADELNTLVAAGRMRISHYIHLRAEICSETLLEELAEFTAEDRVRLVSLMDHTPGQRQFRDLSKLAQYMQGKHGHSDTEFADHVARLRDLRARIGQAHEAGAVAEARRLGATLASHDDTTAEQVATSAAHGIRL
;
A
#
# COMPACT_ATOMS: atom_id res chain seq x y z
N HIS A 1 7.17 6.88 10.58
CA HIS A 1 7.98 6.63 11.79
C HIS A 1 9.12 5.64 11.58
N LEU A 2 8.94 4.56 10.81
CA LEU A 2 9.95 3.50 10.63
C LEU A 2 11.23 3.96 9.90
N GLN A 3 11.06 4.85 8.93
CA GLN A 3 12.14 5.52 8.22
C GLN A 3 11.97 7.03 8.37
N PRO A 4 12.44 7.63 9.47
CA PRO A 4 12.26 9.06 9.72
C PRO A 4 13.05 9.94 8.73
N ARG A 5 14.07 9.37 8.08
CA ARG A 5 14.87 10.01 7.02
C ARG A 5 15.43 8.94 6.06
N PRO A 6 15.79 9.31 4.83
CA PRO A 6 16.37 8.37 3.86
C PRO A 6 17.58 7.60 4.43
N GLY A 7 17.60 6.29 4.24
CA GLY A 7 18.69 5.39 4.63
C GLY A 7 18.75 5.03 6.12
N VAL A 8 17.78 5.46 6.94
CA VAL A 8 17.74 5.12 8.37
C VAL A 8 16.59 4.17 8.65
N ASN A 9 16.92 2.97 9.16
CA ASN A 9 15.96 2.04 9.73
C ASN A 9 15.91 2.24 11.24
N TRP A 10 14.79 2.76 11.73
CA TRP A 10 14.55 2.94 13.16
C TRP A 10 14.02 1.64 13.78
N PRO A 11 14.33 1.33 15.06
CA PRO A 11 13.73 0.19 15.73
C PRO A 11 12.19 0.25 15.67
N HIS A 12 11.57 -0.81 15.13
CA HIS A 12 10.14 -0.84 14.86
C HIS A 12 9.29 -0.59 16.11
N SER A 13 9.60 -1.24 17.23
CA SER A 13 8.89 -1.03 18.50
C SER A 13 8.90 0.43 18.95
N ALA A 14 10.04 1.12 18.83
CA ALA A 14 10.14 2.53 19.16
C ALA A 14 9.34 3.41 18.18
N ALA A 15 9.35 3.07 16.88
CA ALA A 15 8.53 3.76 15.87
C ALA A 15 7.02 3.59 16.14
N LEU A 16 6.58 2.37 16.48
CA LEU A 16 5.18 2.05 16.79
C LEU A 16 4.71 2.80 18.04
N PHE A 17 5.52 2.83 19.11
CA PHE A 17 5.17 3.61 20.32
C PHE A 17 5.15 5.11 20.10
N ALA A 18 6.05 5.64 19.27
CA ALA A 18 6.02 7.05 18.89
C ALA A 18 4.73 7.38 18.11
N HIS A 19 4.38 6.54 17.14
CA HIS A 19 3.14 6.70 16.36
C HIS A 19 1.88 6.65 17.24
N ASP A 20 1.77 5.63 18.11
CA ASP A 20 0.69 5.52 19.10
C ASP A 20 0.59 6.74 20.00
N GLY A 21 1.72 7.21 20.53
CA GLY A 21 1.77 8.38 21.41
C GLY A 21 1.35 9.67 20.72
N GLU A 22 1.79 9.90 19.47
CA GLU A 22 1.42 11.07 18.68
C GLU A 22 -0.10 11.13 18.43
N LEU A 23 -0.70 10.01 18.05
CA LEU A 23 -2.14 9.92 17.81
C LEU A 23 -2.95 10.07 19.10
N ALA A 24 -2.53 9.41 20.17
CA ALA A 24 -3.16 9.52 21.49
C ALA A 24 -3.13 10.96 22.01
N ALA A 25 -2.03 11.68 21.82
CA ALA A 25 -1.85 13.04 22.31
C ALA A 25 -2.81 14.05 21.67
N VAL A 26 -3.34 13.75 20.48
CA VAL A 26 -4.31 14.59 19.76
C VAL A 26 -5.74 14.05 19.84
N GLY A 27 -6.00 13.08 20.73
CA GLY A 27 -7.33 12.54 20.97
C GLY A 27 -7.83 11.53 19.93
N ILE A 28 -6.95 11.03 19.05
CA ILE A 28 -7.30 9.91 18.16
C ILE A 28 -7.30 8.63 18.99
N THR A 29 -8.41 7.89 18.98
CA THR A 29 -8.59 6.67 19.78
C THR A 29 -8.48 5.39 18.97
N THR A 30 -8.46 5.49 17.63
CA THR A 30 -8.37 4.34 16.73
C THR A 30 -7.64 4.73 15.46
N VAL A 31 -6.69 3.89 15.04
CA VAL A 31 -5.95 4.06 13.79
C VAL A 31 -5.96 2.77 12.99
N PHE A 32 -5.97 2.94 11.67
CA PHE A 32 -5.78 1.87 10.72
C PHE A 32 -4.40 2.07 10.11
N ASP A 33 -3.41 1.34 10.62
CA ASP A 33 -2.01 1.47 10.21
C ASP A 33 -1.84 1.01 8.76
N ALA A 34 -1.45 1.95 7.90
CA ALA A 34 -1.37 1.74 6.46
C ALA A 34 -0.07 1.01 6.08
N LEU A 35 -0.20 -0.24 5.62
CA LEU A 35 0.91 -1.09 5.19
C LEU A 35 0.79 -1.40 3.71
N ARG A 36 1.87 -1.22 2.94
CA ARG A 36 1.88 -1.52 1.51
C ARG A 36 2.09 -3.02 1.29
N VAL A 37 1.24 -3.62 0.48
CA VAL A 37 1.39 -5.00 -0.02
C VAL A 37 1.46 -4.99 -1.53
N GLY A 38 2.33 -5.83 -2.08
CA GLY A 38 2.67 -5.85 -3.48
C GLY A 38 4.01 -5.15 -3.73
N THR A 39 4.97 -5.89 -4.26
CA THR A 39 6.36 -5.47 -4.44
C THR A 39 6.77 -5.69 -5.90
N ILE A 40 7.54 -4.74 -6.42
CA ILE A 40 8.13 -4.88 -7.75
C ILE A 40 9.52 -5.48 -7.63
N ILE A 41 9.62 -6.82 -7.76
CA ILE A 41 10.87 -7.56 -7.52
C ILE A 41 11.99 -7.12 -8.49
N ARG A 42 11.63 -6.77 -9.73
CA ARG A 42 12.59 -6.45 -10.79
C ARG A 42 13.16 -5.04 -10.70
N ASP A 43 12.77 -4.28 -9.68
CA ASP A 43 13.25 -2.93 -9.44
C ASP A 43 14.12 -2.93 -8.17
N GLN A 44 15.43 -2.78 -8.32
CA GLN A 44 16.36 -2.78 -7.18
C GLN A 44 16.12 -1.62 -6.22
N ALA A 45 15.43 -0.55 -6.67
CA ALA A 45 15.04 0.55 -5.81
C ALA A 45 13.71 0.29 -5.07
N ALA A 46 12.99 -0.79 -5.40
CA ALA A 46 11.75 -1.13 -4.72
C ALA A 46 12.03 -1.52 -3.27
N GLU A 47 11.21 -0.98 -2.38
CA GLU A 47 11.26 -1.35 -0.97
C GLU A 47 10.85 -2.83 -0.81
N PRO A 48 11.59 -3.62 -0.02
CA PRO A 48 11.29 -5.03 0.17
C PRO A 48 9.92 -5.25 0.80
N ARG A 49 9.45 -6.49 0.77
CA ARG A 49 8.26 -6.93 1.51
C ARG A 49 8.49 -6.67 3.00
N TYR A 50 7.61 -5.90 3.63
CA TYR A 50 7.72 -5.56 5.06
C TYR A 50 6.40 -5.69 5.82
N ALA A 51 5.26 -5.65 5.13
CA ALA A 51 3.95 -5.54 5.76
C ALA A 51 3.67 -6.67 6.76
N ARG A 52 3.96 -7.92 6.38
CA ARG A 52 3.71 -9.09 7.24
C ARG A 52 4.49 -9.02 8.56
N ALA A 53 5.80 -8.82 8.50
CA ALA A 53 6.65 -8.76 9.69
C ALA A 53 6.24 -7.61 10.61
N LEU A 54 5.96 -6.44 10.05
CA LEU A 54 5.52 -5.29 10.83
C LEU A 54 4.12 -5.49 11.45
N ALA A 55 3.21 -6.14 10.73
CA ALA A 55 1.91 -6.52 11.24
C ALA A 55 2.02 -7.48 12.43
N ASP A 56 2.93 -8.47 12.38
CA ASP A 56 3.18 -9.40 13.49
C ASP A 56 3.68 -8.66 14.73
N GLU A 57 4.60 -7.72 14.57
CA GLU A 57 5.12 -6.91 15.66
C GLU A 57 4.03 -6.03 16.28
N LEU A 58 3.22 -5.34 15.46
CA LEU A 58 2.10 -4.53 15.92
C LEU A 58 1.07 -5.39 16.67
N ASN A 59 0.65 -6.52 16.09
CA ASN A 59 -0.34 -7.41 16.69
C ASN A 59 0.17 -8.00 18.01
N THR A 60 1.48 -8.29 18.12
CA THR A 60 2.11 -8.71 19.38
C THR A 60 2.02 -7.63 20.46
N LEU A 61 2.30 -6.37 20.12
CA LEU A 61 2.20 -5.25 21.05
C LEU A 61 0.76 -4.98 21.49
N VAL A 62 -0.20 -5.08 20.57
CA VAL A 62 -1.64 -4.97 20.85
C VAL A 62 -2.09 -6.08 21.79
N ALA A 63 -1.75 -7.34 21.50
CA ALA A 63 -2.10 -8.49 22.34
C ALA A 63 -1.50 -8.39 23.75
N ALA A 64 -0.32 -7.78 23.89
CA ALA A 64 0.33 -7.52 25.16
C ALA A 64 -0.21 -6.28 25.90
N GLY A 65 -1.24 -5.59 25.38
CA GLY A 65 -1.83 -4.40 26.01
C GLY A 65 -0.86 -3.21 26.11
N ARG A 66 0.10 -3.11 25.17
CA ARG A 66 1.16 -2.08 25.20
C ARG A 66 0.80 -0.78 24.49
N MET A 67 -0.28 -0.79 23.70
CA MET A 67 -0.72 0.36 22.91
C MET A 67 -1.77 1.17 23.67
N ARG A 68 -1.75 2.49 23.53
CA ARG A 68 -2.71 3.40 24.17
C ARG A 68 -4.02 3.47 23.42
N ILE A 69 -3.97 3.36 22.09
CA ILE A 69 -5.15 3.46 21.21
C ILE A 69 -5.45 2.11 20.54
N SER A 70 -6.61 2.01 19.89
CA SER A 70 -6.92 0.82 19.10
C SER A 70 -6.19 0.84 17.77
N HIS A 71 -5.42 -0.22 17.49
CA HIS A 71 -4.76 -0.42 16.21
C HIS A 71 -5.46 -1.52 15.39
N TYR A 72 -5.67 -1.21 14.12
CA TYR A 72 -6.12 -2.12 13.06
C TYR A 72 -5.22 -1.94 11.84
N ILE A 73 -5.25 -2.88 10.91
CA ILE A 73 -4.41 -2.83 9.71
C ILE A 73 -5.23 -2.34 8.51
N HIS A 74 -4.64 -1.40 7.77
CA HIS A 74 -5.04 -1.01 6.43
C HIS A 74 -4.01 -1.51 5.42
N LEU A 75 -4.37 -2.53 4.64
CA LEU A 75 -3.51 -2.99 3.55
C LEU A 75 -3.73 -2.13 2.30
N ARG A 76 -2.66 -1.50 1.83
CA ARG A 76 -2.61 -0.74 0.59
C ARG A 76 -2.15 -1.68 -0.53
N ALA A 77 -3.10 -2.21 -1.28
CA ALA A 77 -2.90 -3.25 -2.27
C ALA A 77 -2.44 -2.66 -3.61
N GLU A 78 -1.16 -2.85 -3.96
CA GLU A 78 -0.58 -2.36 -5.20
C GLU A 78 -0.90 -3.28 -6.38
N ILE A 79 -1.87 -2.88 -7.22
CA ILE A 79 -2.31 -3.68 -8.38
C ILE A 79 -1.19 -3.84 -9.41
N CYS A 80 -0.33 -2.83 -9.62
CA CYS A 80 0.78 -2.93 -10.57
C CYS A 80 2.08 -3.42 -9.92
N SER A 81 2.02 -4.56 -9.23
CA SER A 81 3.19 -5.22 -8.61
C SER A 81 3.18 -6.72 -8.82
N GLU A 82 4.34 -7.38 -8.83
CA GLU A 82 4.44 -8.83 -9.11
C GLU A 82 3.90 -9.72 -7.98
N THR A 83 4.00 -9.30 -6.72
CA THR A 83 3.81 -10.19 -5.55
C THR A 83 2.50 -9.95 -4.78
N LEU A 84 1.61 -9.09 -5.27
CA LEU A 84 0.44 -8.64 -4.51
C LEU A 84 -0.37 -9.79 -3.89
N LEU A 85 -0.77 -10.77 -4.70
CA LEU A 85 -1.66 -11.85 -4.22
C LEU A 85 -0.94 -12.79 -3.25
N GLU A 86 0.36 -13.01 -3.45
CA GLU A 86 1.19 -13.79 -2.52
C GLU A 86 1.29 -13.08 -1.17
N GLU A 87 1.49 -11.75 -1.17
CA GLU A 87 1.56 -10.95 0.05
C GLU A 87 0.22 -10.87 0.78
N LEU A 88 -0.89 -10.72 0.06
CA LEU A 88 -2.23 -10.72 0.66
C LEU A 88 -2.57 -12.08 1.32
N ALA A 89 -2.11 -13.18 0.73
CA ALA A 89 -2.32 -14.53 1.25
C ALA A 89 -1.59 -14.80 2.58
N GLU A 90 -0.59 -13.97 2.94
CA GLU A 90 0.09 -14.06 4.24
C GLU A 90 -0.74 -13.53 5.42
N PHE A 91 -1.89 -12.91 5.15
CA PHE A 91 -2.78 -12.38 6.16
C PHE A 91 -3.98 -13.30 6.39
N THR A 92 -4.46 -13.34 7.63
CA THR A 92 -5.64 -14.09 8.06
C THR A 92 -6.66 -13.17 8.73
N ALA A 93 -7.84 -13.70 9.07
CA ALA A 93 -8.88 -12.91 9.73
C ALA A 93 -8.46 -12.45 11.14
N GLU A 94 -7.50 -13.13 11.76
CA GLU A 94 -6.96 -12.82 13.09
C GLU A 94 -6.01 -11.61 13.07
N ASP A 95 -5.47 -11.24 11.90
CA ASP A 95 -4.46 -10.18 11.78
C ASP A 95 -4.98 -8.77 11.93
N ARG A 96 -6.28 -8.60 12.23
CA ARG A 96 -6.91 -7.30 12.47
C ARG A 96 -6.89 -6.38 11.24
N VAL A 97 -6.81 -6.94 10.03
CA VAL A 97 -7.02 -6.20 8.78
C VAL A 97 -8.48 -5.78 8.68
N ARG A 98 -8.73 -4.47 8.64
CA ARG A 98 -10.10 -3.90 8.59
C ARG A 98 -10.36 -3.08 7.34
N LEU A 99 -9.31 -2.71 6.62
CA LEU A 99 -9.40 -1.94 5.38
C LEU A 99 -8.39 -2.49 4.36
N VAL A 100 -8.83 -2.65 3.13
CA VAL A 100 -7.97 -2.89 1.97
C VAL A 100 -8.27 -1.82 0.95
N SER A 101 -7.27 -1.01 0.58
CA SER A 101 -7.44 -0.03 -0.50
C SER A 101 -6.76 -0.51 -1.77
N LEU A 102 -7.48 -0.50 -2.89
CA LEU A 102 -6.93 -0.78 -4.20
C LEU A 102 -6.14 0.44 -4.69
N MET A 103 -4.84 0.23 -4.92
CA MET A 103 -3.90 1.23 -5.40
C MET A 103 -3.38 0.83 -6.76
N ASP A 104 -3.13 1.81 -7.62
CA ASP A 104 -2.56 1.54 -8.93
C ASP A 104 -1.71 2.72 -9.37
N HIS A 105 -0.40 2.51 -9.27
CA HIS A 105 0.62 3.48 -9.64
C HIS A 105 1.08 3.35 -11.09
N THR A 106 0.26 2.76 -11.97
CA THR A 106 0.59 2.71 -13.41
C THR A 106 0.68 4.13 -13.99
N PRO A 107 1.78 4.50 -14.67
CA PRO A 107 1.94 5.85 -15.22
C PRO A 107 0.91 6.21 -16.29
N GLY A 108 0.30 7.38 -16.13
CA GLY A 108 -0.73 7.94 -17.02
C GLY A 108 -2.16 7.76 -16.51
N GLN A 109 -2.37 7.14 -15.35
CA GLN A 109 -3.69 7.02 -14.72
C GLN A 109 -3.61 7.24 -13.21
N ARG A 110 -4.76 7.50 -12.58
CA ARG A 110 -4.92 7.63 -11.13
C ARG A 110 -3.88 8.60 -10.53
N GLN A 111 -3.09 8.19 -9.54
CA GLN A 111 -2.11 9.06 -8.88
C GLN A 111 -1.12 9.70 -9.88
N PHE A 112 -0.68 8.95 -10.89
CA PHE A 112 0.31 9.38 -11.87
C PHE A 112 -0.31 9.71 -13.23
N ARG A 113 -1.50 10.32 -13.23
CA ARG A 113 -2.18 10.77 -14.47
C ARG A 113 -1.32 11.71 -15.32
N ASP A 114 -0.57 12.60 -14.69
CA ASP A 114 0.31 13.55 -15.36
C ASP A 114 1.75 13.02 -15.42
N LEU A 115 2.15 12.52 -16.59
CA LEU A 115 3.49 11.97 -16.82
C LEU A 115 4.59 13.02 -16.68
N SER A 116 4.30 14.29 -16.91
CA SER A 116 5.32 15.35 -16.76
C SER A 116 5.72 15.53 -15.30
N LYS A 117 4.75 15.42 -14.38
CA LYS A 117 5.01 15.47 -12.94
C LYS A 117 5.74 14.23 -12.46
N LEU A 118 5.39 13.05 -13.00
CA LEU A 118 6.13 11.83 -12.68
C LEU A 118 7.58 11.92 -13.18
N ALA A 119 7.81 12.43 -14.39
CA ALA A 119 9.15 12.68 -14.93
C ALA A 119 9.94 13.64 -14.03
N GLN A 120 9.37 14.79 -13.68
CA GLN A 120 10.01 15.75 -12.76
C GLN A 120 10.40 15.10 -11.42
N TYR A 121 9.52 14.27 -10.86
CA TYR A 121 9.82 13.56 -9.62
C TYR A 121 10.95 12.54 -9.78
N MET A 122 10.89 11.67 -10.79
CA MET A 122 11.88 10.60 -10.98
C MET A 122 13.24 11.13 -11.44
N GLN A 123 13.26 12.08 -12.37
CA GLN A 123 14.49 12.66 -12.88
C GLN A 123 15.12 13.60 -11.85
N GLY A 124 14.31 14.39 -11.13
CA GLY A 124 14.81 15.30 -10.10
C GLY A 124 15.29 14.60 -8.83
N LYS A 125 14.49 13.68 -8.28
CA LYS A 125 14.81 13.03 -6.99
C LYS A 125 15.67 11.79 -7.13
N HIS A 126 15.47 11.02 -8.21
CA HIS A 126 16.13 9.73 -8.42
C HIS A 126 17.17 9.76 -9.55
N GLY A 127 17.35 10.90 -10.23
CA GLY A 127 18.41 11.09 -11.21
C GLY A 127 18.22 10.33 -12.52
N HIS A 128 17.00 9.88 -12.82
CA HIS A 128 16.72 9.15 -14.07
C HIS A 128 17.01 10.01 -15.31
N SER A 129 17.63 9.41 -16.31
CA SER A 129 17.68 9.92 -17.69
C SER A 129 16.31 9.81 -18.37
N ASP A 130 16.15 10.50 -19.50
CA ASP A 130 14.92 10.40 -20.32
C ASP A 130 14.65 8.95 -20.77
N THR A 131 15.70 8.22 -21.14
CA THR A 131 15.63 6.80 -21.51
C THR A 131 15.18 5.92 -20.35
N GLU A 132 15.78 6.08 -19.17
CA GLU A 132 15.40 5.30 -17.98
C GLU A 132 13.96 5.60 -17.54
N PHE A 133 13.52 6.86 -17.69
CA PHE A 133 12.14 7.22 -17.41
C PHE A 133 11.17 6.56 -18.41
N ALA A 134 11.47 6.61 -19.71
CA ALA A 134 10.65 5.97 -20.74
C ALA A 134 10.55 4.46 -20.53
N ASP A 135 11.68 3.80 -20.23
CA ASP A 135 11.73 2.36 -19.96
C ASP A 135 10.93 2.00 -18.69
N HIS A 136 11.03 2.81 -17.63
CA HIS A 136 10.25 2.64 -16.42
C HIS A 136 8.74 2.72 -16.68
N VAL A 137 8.30 3.72 -17.45
CA VAL A 137 6.89 3.88 -17.84
C VAL A 137 6.40 2.69 -18.67
N ALA A 138 7.16 2.27 -19.67
CA ALA A 138 6.82 1.14 -20.51
C ALA A 138 6.68 -0.15 -19.68
N ARG A 139 7.64 -0.40 -18.78
CA ARG A 139 7.64 -1.57 -17.89
C ARG A 139 6.41 -1.63 -16.99
N LEU A 140 6.05 -0.53 -16.32
CA LEU A 140 4.88 -0.51 -15.42
C LEU A 140 3.57 -0.69 -16.18
N ARG A 141 3.46 -0.13 -17.39
CA ARG A 141 2.29 -0.33 -18.26
C ARG A 141 2.16 -1.77 -18.74
N ASP A 142 3.26 -2.41 -19.15
CA ASP A 142 3.28 -3.84 -19.51
C ASP A 142 2.84 -4.71 -18.32
N LEU A 143 3.38 -4.41 -17.13
CA LEU A 143 3.03 -5.13 -15.91
C LEU A 143 1.52 -5.02 -15.64
N ARG A 144 0.97 -3.81 -15.65
CA ARG A 144 -0.48 -3.57 -15.50
C ARG A 144 -1.30 -4.32 -16.54
N ALA A 145 -0.90 -4.30 -17.81
CA ALA A 145 -1.61 -4.98 -18.88
C ALA A 145 -1.66 -6.50 -18.67
N ARG A 146 -0.57 -7.08 -18.16
CA ARG A 146 -0.45 -8.54 -17.96
C ARG A 146 -1.16 -9.06 -16.72
N ILE A 147 -1.06 -8.36 -15.59
CA ILE A 147 -1.51 -8.90 -14.29
C ILE A 147 -2.57 -8.04 -13.60
N GLY A 148 -2.78 -6.79 -14.03
CA GLY A 148 -3.59 -5.81 -13.31
C GLY A 148 -5.03 -6.27 -13.08
N GLN A 149 -5.68 -6.84 -14.10
CA GLN A 149 -7.05 -7.34 -13.96
C GLN A 149 -7.15 -8.50 -12.95
N ALA A 150 -6.22 -9.45 -13.01
CA ALA A 150 -6.18 -10.59 -12.09
C ALA A 150 -5.88 -10.14 -10.66
N HIS A 151 -4.97 -9.18 -10.50
CA HIS A 151 -4.60 -8.60 -9.21
C HIS A 151 -5.74 -7.80 -8.59
N GLU A 152 -6.46 -7.01 -9.38
CA GLU A 152 -7.62 -6.26 -8.90
C GLU A 152 -8.73 -7.21 -8.42
N ALA A 153 -9.10 -8.20 -9.24
CA ALA A 153 -10.10 -9.20 -8.86
C ALA A 153 -9.66 -10.03 -7.64
N GLY A 154 -8.39 -10.44 -7.58
CA GLY A 154 -7.82 -11.18 -6.47
C GLY A 154 -7.78 -10.35 -5.18
N ALA A 155 -7.38 -9.08 -5.23
CA ALA A 155 -7.38 -8.20 -4.07
C ALA A 155 -8.80 -7.97 -3.51
N VAL A 156 -9.80 -7.85 -4.39
CA VAL A 156 -11.22 -7.78 -3.98
C VAL A 156 -11.66 -9.07 -3.29
N ALA A 157 -11.26 -10.24 -3.80
CA ALA A 157 -11.55 -11.52 -3.17
C ALA A 157 -10.86 -11.68 -1.81
N GLU A 158 -9.58 -11.31 -1.72
CA GLU A 158 -8.80 -11.37 -0.48
C GLU A 158 -9.34 -10.42 0.59
N ALA A 159 -9.76 -9.21 0.22
CA ALA A 159 -10.41 -8.29 1.17
C ALA A 159 -11.69 -8.90 1.76
N ARG A 160 -12.50 -9.59 0.94
CA ARG A 160 -13.68 -10.32 1.42
C ARG A 160 -13.29 -11.48 2.34
N ARG A 161 -12.25 -12.25 1.99
CA ARG A 161 -11.73 -13.35 2.81
C ARG A 161 -11.27 -12.87 4.19
N LEU A 162 -10.61 -11.71 4.23
CA LEU A 162 -10.14 -11.06 5.46
C LEU A 162 -11.27 -10.38 6.26
N GLY A 163 -12.47 -10.24 5.69
CA GLY A 163 -13.56 -9.47 6.30
C GLY A 163 -13.28 -7.96 6.38
N ALA A 164 -12.44 -7.46 5.47
CA ALA A 164 -12.03 -6.06 5.41
C ALA A 164 -12.98 -5.24 4.53
N THR A 165 -13.14 -3.96 4.87
CA THR A 165 -13.81 -3.00 3.99
C THR A 165 -12.90 -2.70 2.80
N LEU A 166 -13.46 -2.55 1.61
CA LEU A 166 -12.71 -2.12 0.43
C LEU A 166 -12.80 -0.60 0.23
N ALA A 167 -11.68 -0.01 -0.14
CA ALA A 167 -11.55 1.37 -0.60
C ALA A 167 -10.86 1.43 -1.98
N SER A 168 -11.12 2.49 -2.76
CA SER A 168 -10.39 2.77 -4.00
C SER A 168 -9.50 3.99 -3.83
N HIS A 169 -8.31 3.99 -4.45
CA HIS A 169 -7.41 5.14 -4.42
C HIS A 169 -7.38 5.87 -5.77
N ASP A 170 -7.54 7.19 -5.75
CA ASP A 170 -7.39 8.09 -6.89
C ASP A 170 -8.17 7.68 -8.16
N ASP A 171 -9.46 7.31 -8.03
CA ASP A 171 -10.32 7.18 -9.20
C ASP A 171 -10.40 8.55 -9.93
N THR A 172 -9.96 8.57 -11.19
CA THR A 172 -9.85 9.80 -12.01
C THR A 172 -10.83 9.85 -13.17
N THR A 173 -11.55 8.76 -13.43
CA THR A 173 -12.58 8.67 -14.48
C THR A 173 -13.87 8.08 -13.93
N ALA A 174 -15.01 8.40 -14.57
CA ALA A 174 -16.30 7.86 -14.17
C ALA A 174 -16.36 6.32 -14.29
N GLU A 175 -15.64 5.75 -15.25
CA GLU A 175 -15.54 4.29 -15.45
C GLU A 175 -14.77 3.61 -14.31
N GLN A 176 -13.72 4.26 -13.79
CA GLN A 176 -13.01 3.78 -12.60
C GLN A 176 -13.94 3.77 -11.38
N VAL A 177 -14.68 4.86 -11.16
CA VAL A 177 -15.68 4.93 -10.08
C VAL A 177 -16.75 3.84 -10.22
N ALA A 178 -17.26 3.61 -11.44
CA ALA A 178 -18.25 2.56 -11.69
C ALA A 178 -17.69 1.16 -11.41
N THR A 179 -16.44 0.90 -11.82
CA THR A 179 -15.73 -0.35 -11.51
C THR A 179 -15.55 -0.55 -10.00
N SER A 180 -15.08 0.48 -9.30
CA SER A 180 -14.94 0.46 -7.84
C SER A 180 -16.27 0.16 -7.16
N ALA A 181 -17.34 0.85 -7.54
CA ALA A 181 -18.69 0.62 -7.02
C ALA A 181 -19.17 -0.82 -7.27
N ALA A 182 -18.91 -1.38 -8.46
CA ALA A 182 -19.25 -2.76 -8.80
C ALA A 182 -18.50 -3.80 -7.94
N HIS A 183 -17.28 -3.49 -7.49
CA HIS A 183 -16.53 -4.32 -6.52
C HIS A 183 -17.10 -4.26 -5.10
N GLY A 184 -18.00 -3.30 -4.83
CA GLY A 184 -18.60 -3.05 -3.52
C GLY A 184 -17.86 -2.00 -2.70
N ILE A 185 -16.98 -1.21 -3.33
CA ILE A 185 -16.26 -0.12 -2.69
C ILE A 185 -17.23 1.00 -2.33
N ARG A 186 -17.12 1.48 -1.09
CA ARG A 186 -17.97 2.57 -0.56
C ARG A 186 -17.14 3.74 0.01
N LEU A 187 -15.82 3.65 -0.10
CA LEU A 187 -14.82 4.57 0.45
C LEU A 187 -13.81 4.95 -0.63
#